data_AF-A0A2E1CUF0-F1
#
_entry.id   AF-A0A2E1CUF0-F1
#
_cell.length_a   1.000
_cell.length_b   1.000
_cell.length_c   1.000
_cell.angle_alpha   90.00
_cell.angle_beta   90.00
_cell.angle_gamma   90.00
#
_symmetry.space_group_name_H-M   'P 1'
#
loop_
_entity.id
_entity.type
_entity.pdbx_description
1 polymer ?
#
loop_
_entity_poly.entity_id
_entity_poly.type
_entity_poly.pdbx_seq_one_letter_code
_entity_poly.pdbx_strand_id
1 'polypeptide(L)'
;MTGKAGDTSPGLHAQDDVLSEMAPHPTASYEDSVRSVALIALMKRLLPFVAGLLVVVMVLWPVLNNKERKFTLSVESLEKRDRSLRVVNPHYSGLDDKGRPFKISAQTAVQTYDGGMQVTLEGLAAALTVKEDLQINVTAKAGQYDAGASLLYLDDEIELISSNGYELQAGGGLVDLSQATAEGDKGVTGKAPFGVFAAQRFWADVTAEELKFEGRVKVRLDPGHVTIRETPPIAGGTGVKSTEQTGPVGVE
;
A
#
# COMPACT_ATOMS: atom_id res chain seq x y z
N MET A 1 14.10 -71.20 94.59
CA MET A 1 14.32 -72.61 94.98
C MET A 1 13.57 -73.49 93.98
N THR A 2 14.16 -74.65 93.63
CA THR A 2 13.64 -75.75 92.76
C THR A 2 13.48 -75.40 91.27
N GLY A 3 14.05 -76.07 90.26
CA GLY A 3 14.71 -77.38 90.16
C GLY A 3 14.08 -78.19 89.00
N LYS A 4 14.90 -79.01 88.31
CA LYS A 4 14.56 -80.13 87.37
C LYS A 4 14.53 -79.74 85.87
N ALA A 5 15.41 -80.19 84.97
CA ALA A 5 16.01 -81.50 84.63
C ALA A 5 15.13 -82.41 83.74
N GLY A 6 15.72 -82.97 82.67
CA GLY A 6 15.23 -84.11 81.87
C GLY A 6 15.02 -83.77 80.39
N ASP A 7 15.96 -84.02 79.47
CA ASP A 7 16.31 -85.33 78.84
C ASP A 7 15.18 -85.79 77.89
N THR A 8 15.35 -86.18 76.62
CA THR A 8 16.14 -87.31 76.07
C THR A 8 15.89 -87.28 74.53
N SER A 9 16.87 -87.25 73.62
CA SER A 9 17.54 -88.40 72.97
C SER A 9 17.26 -88.51 71.44
N PRO A 10 18.11 -89.22 70.66
CA PRO A 10 18.64 -88.75 69.36
C PRO A 10 18.48 -89.77 68.19
N GLY A 11 19.00 -89.44 67.00
CA GLY A 11 19.16 -90.35 65.85
C GLY A 11 19.01 -89.60 64.52
N LEU A 12 20.03 -89.18 63.76
CA LEU A 12 21.20 -89.84 63.14
C LEU A 12 20.88 -90.38 61.72
N HIS A 13 21.76 -90.01 60.78
CA HIS A 13 21.91 -90.45 59.37
C HIS A 13 20.90 -89.87 58.36
N ALA A 14 21.27 -88.96 57.46
CA ALA A 14 22.33 -89.03 56.43
C ALA A 14 22.14 -90.23 55.51
N GLN A 15 21.46 -90.01 54.39
CA GLN A 15 21.52 -90.83 53.18
C GLN A 15 20.81 -90.01 52.08
N ASP A 16 21.58 -89.23 51.32
CA ASP A 16 21.86 -89.49 49.91
C ASP A 16 20.69 -88.99 49.03
N ASP A 17 20.75 -87.76 48.54
CA ASP A 17 21.60 -87.41 47.39
C ASP A 17 21.34 -88.37 46.22
N VAL A 18 20.09 -88.39 45.76
CA VAL A 18 19.75 -88.78 44.39
C VAL A 18 18.66 -87.86 43.84
N LEU A 19 19.15 -86.80 43.21
CA LEU A 19 18.79 -86.48 41.82
C LEU A 19 17.32 -86.09 41.61
N SER A 20 16.99 -84.80 41.76
CA SER A 20 17.15 -83.81 40.69
C SER A 20 16.26 -83.98 39.45
N GLU A 21 15.24 -84.86 39.47
CA GLU A 21 14.35 -85.03 38.31
C GLU A 21 12.86 -84.87 38.65
N MET A 22 12.48 -83.80 39.33
CA MET A 22 11.17 -83.19 39.10
C MET A 22 11.19 -81.77 39.67
N ALA A 23 11.51 -80.79 38.82
CA ALA A 23 11.32 -79.39 39.14
C ALA A 23 9.92 -78.94 38.66
N PRO A 24 8.88 -78.96 39.49
CA PRO A 24 7.82 -77.98 39.33
C PRO A 24 8.44 -76.64 39.73
N HIS A 25 8.59 -75.69 38.79
CA HIS A 25 8.83 -74.30 39.14
C HIS A 25 7.58 -73.80 39.91
N PRO A 26 7.64 -73.61 41.24
CA PRO A 26 6.49 -73.12 41.99
C PRO A 26 6.45 -71.61 41.73
N THR A 27 5.59 -71.26 40.79
CA THR A 27 4.67 -70.14 40.84
C THR A 27 5.15 -68.93 41.64
N ALA A 28 5.60 -67.91 40.90
CA ALA A 28 5.46 -66.50 41.23
C ALA A 28 5.22 -66.19 42.72
N SER A 29 6.29 -65.91 43.47
CA SER A 29 6.22 -65.30 44.79
C SER A 29 5.34 -64.04 44.70
N TYR A 30 4.14 -64.18 45.23
CA TYR A 30 3.05 -63.19 45.22
C TYR A 30 3.14 -62.25 46.44
N GLU A 31 4.36 -62.02 46.96
CA GLU A 31 4.59 -61.30 48.22
C GLU A 31 5.33 -59.96 48.05
N ASP A 32 5.64 -59.53 46.82
CA ASP A 32 6.24 -58.21 46.53
C ASP A 32 5.29 -57.25 45.78
N SER A 33 4.01 -57.60 45.63
CA SER A 33 3.04 -56.88 44.80
C SER A 33 2.09 -55.95 45.58
N VAL A 34 2.48 -55.44 46.76
CA VAL A 34 1.64 -54.46 47.50
C VAL A 34 2.20 -53.04 47.53
N ARG A 35 3.46 -52.81 47.12
CA ARG A 35 4.02 -51.44 47.00
C ARG A 35 3.88 -50.85 45.61
N SER A 36 3.74 -51.68 44.58
CA SER A 36 3.62 -51.24 43.19
C SER A 36 2.19 -50.81 42.80
N VAL A 37 1.16 -51.31 43.51
CA VAL A 37 -0.24 -51.05 43.13
C VAL A 37 -0.69 -49.64 43.51
N ALA A 38 -0.19 -49.09 44.62
CA ALA A 38 -0.47 -47.70 45.02
C ALA A 38 0.13 -46.68 44.03
N LEU A 39 1.31 -46.95 43.48
CA LEU A 39 1.92 -46.13 42.44
C LEU A 39 1.15 -46.22 41.11
N ILE A 40 0.65 -47.41 40.74
CA ILE A 40 -0.17 -47.59 39.53
C ILE A 40 -1.52 -46.89 39.67
N ALA A 41 -2.15 -46.94 40.85
CA ALA A 41 -3.39 -46.22 41.14
C ALA A 41 -3.19 -44.69 41.14
N LEU A 42 -2.05 -44.21 41.66
CA LEU A 42 -1.68 -42.80 41.61
C LEU A 42 -1.42 -42.36 40.16
N MET A 43 -0.72 -43.16 39.34
CA MET A 43 -0.49 -42.84 37.92
C MET A 43 -1.78 -42.80 37.10
N LYS A 44 -2.74 -43.70 37.36
CA LYS A 44 -4.06 -43.68 36.71
C LYS A 44 -4.86 -42.41 36.99
N ARG A 45 -4.65 -41.77 38.15
CA ARG A 45 -5.31 -40.52 38.53
C ARG A 45 -4.48 -39.27 38.17
N LEU A 46 -3.16 -39.40 38.14
CA LEU A 46 -2.23 -38.34 37.75
C LEU A 46 -2.34 -38.03 36.26
N LEU A 47 -2.51 -39.05 35.41
CA LEU A 47 -2.59 -38.89 33.96
C LEU A 47 -3.71 -37.92 33.51
N PRO A 48 -5.00 -38.11 33.89
CA PRO A 48 -6.05 -37.16 33.52
C PRO A 48 -5.85 -35.79 34.18
N PHE A 49 -5.20 -35.74 35.35
CA PHE A 49 -4.93 -34.49 36.05
C PHE A 49 -3.88 -33.63 35.32
N VAL A 50 -2.79 -34.25 34.85
CA VAL A 50 -1.75 -33.60 34.06
C VAL A 50 -2.31 -33.15 32.70
N ALA A 51 -3.13 -33.99 32.05
CA ALA A 51 -3.80 -33.61 30.81
C ALA A 51 -4.72 -32.39 31.02
N GLY A 52 -5.51 -32.38 32.10
CA GLY A 52 -6.35 -31.24 32.47
C GLY A 52 -5.54 -29.97 32.75
N LEU A 53 -4.44 -30.09 33.49
CA LEU A 53 -3.54 -28.97 33.77
C LEU A 53 -2.97 -28.37 32.47
N LEU A 54 -2.59 -29.22 31.50
CA LEU A 54 -2.04 -28.79 30.22
C LEU A 54 -3.07 -28.03 29.37
N VAL A 55 -4.33 -28.49 29.36
CA VAL A 55 -5.44 -27.77 28.71
C VAL A 55 -5.69 -26.41 29.37
N VAL A 56 -5.71 -26.35 30.69
CA VAL A 56 -5.86 -25.08 31.43
C VAL A 56 -4.73 -24.12 31.09
N VAL A 57 -3.48 -24.58 31.10
CA VAL A 57 -2.33 -23.76 30.70
C VAL A 57 -2.47 -23.27 29.26
N MET A 58 -2.91 -24.11 28.33
CA MET A 58 -3.08 -23.73 26.91
C MET A 58 -4.17 -22.67 26.69
N VAL A 59 -5.26 -22.73 27.46
CA VAL A 59 -6.34 -21.72 27.42
C VAL A 59 -5.92 -20.42 28.12
N LEU A 60 -5.16 -20.50 29.21
CA LEU A 60 -4.64 -19.33 29.93
C LEU A 60 -3.40 -18.71 29.27
N TRP A 61 -2.68 -19.48 28.46
CA TRP A 61 -1.48 -19.02 27.75
C TRP A 61 -1.72 -17.73 26.96
N PRO A 62 -2.77 -17.62 26.11
CA PRO A 62 -3.04 -16.35 25.42
C PRO A 62 -3.38 -15.22 26.38
N VAL A 63 -4.01 -15.47 27.53
CA VAL A 63 -4.34 -14.40 28.50
C VAL A 63 -3.07 -13.86 29.19
N LEU A 64 -2.10 -14.73 29.50
CA LEU A 64 -0.81 -14.33 30.08
C LEU A 64 0.14 -13.75 29.02
N ASN A 65 0.10 -14.26 27.78
CA ASN A 65 0.87 -13.78 26.64
C ASN A 65 0.17 -12.68 25.83
N ASN A 66 -0.98 -12.17 26.28
CA ASN A 66 -1.67 -11.02 25.68
C ASN A 66 -0.94 -9.69 25.95
N LYS A 67 0.32 -9.74 26.43
CA LYS A 67 1.27 -8.64 26.24
C LYS A 67 1.59 -8.54 24.75
N GLU A 68 0.73 -7.81 24.07
CA GLU A 68 1.07 -6.90 23.00
C GLU A 68 2.06 -7.50 21.99
N ARG A 69 1.52 -8.07 20.90
CA ARG A 69 2.19 -7.98 19.59
C ARG A 69 2.18 -6.51 19.14
N LYS A 70 2.76 -5.62 19.94
CA LYS A 70 3.31 -4.36 19.48
C LYS A 70 4.53 -4.76 18.68
N PHE A 71 4.33 -4.70 17.37
CA PHE A 71 5.35 -4.62 16.35
C PHE A 71 6.59 -3.87 16.91
N THR A 72 7.63 -4.60 17.29
CA THR A 72 8.90 -4.04 17.76
C THR A 72 9.67 -3.55 16.54
N LEU A 73 9.28 -2.39 16.01
CA LEU A 73 10.26 -1.46 15.49
C LEU A 73 10.96 -0.88 16.72
N SER A 74 12.29 -0.83 16.73
CA SER A 74 13.07 -0.12 17.75
C SER A 74 12.57 1.31 17.88
N VAL A 75 11.72 1.56 18.88
CA VAL A 75 11.44 2.90 19.37
C VAL A 75 12.37 3.12 20.56
N GLU A 76 13.65 3.27 20.24
CA GLU A 76 14.61 3.82 21.18
C GLU A 76 14.41 5.35 21.22
N SER A 77 14.24 5.86 22.43
CA SER A 77 14.10 7.28 22.80
C SER A 77 12.79 8.00 22.42
N LEU A 78 11.80 7.82 23.30
CA LEU A 78 10.81 8.84 23.61
C LEU A 78 11.50 10.04 24.28
N GLU A 79 12.10 10.93 23.49
CA GLU A 79 11.92 12.36 23.77
C GLU A 79 10.51 12.72 23.31
N LYS A 80 9.83 13.60 24.04
CA LYS A 80 8.61 14.26 23.55
C LYS A 80 8.91 14.87 22.17
N ARG A 81 8.57 14.20 21.07
CA ARG A 81 8.97 14.61 19.71
C ARG A 81 7.81 14.42 18.74
N ASP A 82 7.66 15.40 17.88
CA ASP A 82 6.63 15.56 16.85
C ASP A 82 6.10 14.23 16.33
N ARG A 83 4.81 13.99 16.58
CA ARG A 83 4.10 12.84 16.02
C ARG A 83 3.83 13.14 14.55
N SER A 84 4.87 13.11 13.73
CA SER A 84 4.78 13.30 12.28
C SER A 84 5.18 12.01 11.57
N LEU A 85 4.34 11.53 10.65
CA LEU A 85 4.65 10.43 9.76
C LEU A 85 5.32 11.00 8.51
N ARG A 86 6.57 10.61 8.26
CA ARG A 86 7.30 10.97 7.05
C ARG A 86 7.41 9.77 6.12
N VAL A 87 7.02 9.93 4.87
CA VAL A 87 7.11 8.93 3.80
C VAL A 87 8.04 9.46 2.71
N VAL A 88 9.01 8.65 2.29
CA VAL A 88 9.94 8.96 1.20
C VAL A 88 9.43 8.32 -0.09
N ASN A 89 9.48 9.06 -1.20
CA ASN A 89 8.91 8.68 -2.49
C ASN A 89 7.49 8.10 -2.34
N PRO A 90 6.53 8.85 -1.76
CA PRO A 90 5.13 8.43 -1.79
C PRO A 90 4.63 8.35 -3.23
N HIS A 91 3.82 7.33 -3.50
CA HIS A 91 3.12 7.17 -4.77
C HIS A 91 1.65 6.86 -4.49
N TYR A 92 0.77 7.51 -5.22
CA TYR A 92 -0.66 7.28 -5.19
C TYR A 92 -1.16 7.12 -6.62
N SER A 93 -2.05 6.17 -6.84
CA SER A 93 -2.65 5.93 -8.15
C SER A 93 -4.12 5.63 -7.97
N GLY A 94 -4.96 6.19 -8.83
CA GLY A 94 -6.39 6.04 -8.78
C GLY A 94 -7.03 6.20 -10.15
N LEU A 95 -8.35 6.17 -10.16
CA LEU A 95 -9.17 6.51 -11.31
C LEU A 95 -9.96 7.78 -10.98
N ASP A 96 -10.12 8.68 -11.94
CA ASP A 96 -11.02 9.82 -11.79
C ASP A 96 -12.49 9.40 -11.99
N ASP A 97 -13.42 10.35 -11.90
CA ASP A 97 -14.86 10.11 -12.05
C ASP A 97 -15.25 9.54 -13.42
N LYS A 98 -14.40 9.69 -14.43
CA LYS A 98 -14.58 9.13 -15.78
C LYS A 98 -13.88 7.78 -15.96
N GLY A 99 -13.30 7.22 -14.89
CA GLY A 99 -12.56 5.95 -14.92
C GLY A 99 -11.17 6.07 -15.53
N ARG A 100 -10.61 7.27 -15.63
CA ARG A 100 -9.30 7.52 -16.25
C ARG A 100 -8.18 7.43 -15.21
N PRO A 101 -7.08 6.75 -15.50
CA PRO A 101 -6.00 6.57 -14.54
C PRO A 101 -5.26 7.89 -14.29
N PHE A 102 -4.97 8.14 -13.01
CA PHE A 102 -4.06 9.20 -12.59
C PHE A 102 -3.04 8.67 -11.59
N LYS A 103 -1.88 9.32 -11.57
CA LYS A 103 -0.79 9.03 -10.65
C LYS A 103 -0.29 10.32 -10.02
N ILE A 104 -0.10 10.31 -8.70
CA ILE A 104 0.52 11.38 -7.94
C ILE A 104 1.73 10.79 -7.25
N SER A 105 2.85 11.50 -7.30
CA SER A 105 4.10 11.15 -6.63
C SER A 105 4.72 12.39 -6.02
N ALA A 106 5.51 12.20 -4.97
CA ALA A 106 6.32 13.27 -4.40
C ALA A 106 7.67 12.71 -3.97
N GLN A 107 8.64 13.58 -3.66
CA GLN A 107 9.91 13.16 -3.07
C GLN A 107 9.74 12.82 -1.58
N THR A 108 8.97 13.64 -0.87
CA THR A 108 8.64 13.45 0.55
C THR A 108 7.19 13.81 0.80
N ALA A 109 6.50 13.04 1.64
CA ALA A 109 5.25 13.43 2.29
C ALA A 109 5.44 13.44 3.81
N VAL A 110 5.02 14.52 4.48
CA VAL A 110 5.06 14.64 5.94
C VAL A 110 3.64 14.91 6.43
N GLN A 111 3.07 13.97 7.18
CA GLN A 111 1.78 14.12 7.83
C GLN A 111 1.99 14.44 9.31
N THR A 112 1.47 15.56 9.79
CA THR A 112 1.53 15.94 11.21
C THR A 112 0.26 15.43 11.92
N TYR A 113 0.41 14.75 13.06
CA TYR A 113 -0.71 14.36 13.91
C TYR A 113 -0.92 15.41 15.01
N ASP A 114 -1.39 16.59 14.63
CA ASP A 114 -1.73 17.70 15.53
C ASP A 114 -3.25 17.96 15.63
N GLY A 115 -4.06 17.06 15.08
CA GLY A 115 -5.51 17.20 14.99
C GLY A 115 -6.01 17.59 13.60
N GLY A 116 -5.11 17.99 12.70
CA GLY A 116 -5.39 18.16 11.26
C GLY A 116 -5.11 16.89 10.44
N MET A 117 -5.76 16.77 9.28
CA MET A 117 -5.41 15.79 8.25
C MET A 117 -4.55 16.44 7.14
N GLN A 118 -3.56 17.25 7.55
CA GLN A 118 -2.68 17.96 6.62
C GLN A 118 -1.43 17.12 6.31
N VAL A 119 -1.10 17.07 5.03
CA VAL A 119 0.07 16.37 4.48
C VAL A 119 0.89 17.36 3.66
N THR A 120 2.09 17.68 4.13
CA THR A 120 3.04 18.48 3.37
C THR A 120 3.75 17.60 2.34
N LEU A 121 3.72 18.01 1.08
CA LEU A 121 4.31 17.32 -0.06
C LEU A 121 5.47 18.15 -0.61
N GLU A 122 6.61 17.52 -0.84
CA GLU A 122 7.80 18.13 -1.46
C GLU A 122 8.12 17.43 -2.79
N GLY A 123 8.40 18.21 -3.84
CA GLY A 123 8.73 17.72 -5.17
C GLY A 123 7.60 16.89 -5.78
N LEU A 124 6.42 17.48 -5.89
CA LEU A 124 5.21 16.84 -6.40
C LEU A 124 5.29 16.68 -7.92
N ALA A 125 4.90 15.50 -8.39
CA ALA A 125 4.71 15.18 -9.79
C ALA A 125 3.43 14.35 -9.95
N ALA A 126 2.50 14.84 -10.77
CA ALA A 126 1.27 14.17 -11.11
C ALA A 126 1.17 13.94 -12.61
N ALA A 127 0.57 12.83 -13.01
CA ALA A 127 0.28 12.48 -14.38
C ALA A 127 -1.16 12.02 -14.50
N LEU A 128 -1.89 12.57 -15.46
CA LEU A 128 -3.28 12.25 -15.76
C LEU A 128 -3.43 11.95 -17.24
N THR A 129 -4.14 10.88 -17.56
CA THR A 129 -4.57 10.58 -18.93
C THR A 129 -6.00 11.07 -19.12
N VAL A 130 -6.21 12.08 -19.97
CA VAL A 130 -7.54 12.67 -20.22
C VAL A 130 -8.28 11.87 -21.30
N LYS A 131 -7.57 11.44 -22.34
CA LYS A 131 -8.00 10.61 -23.47
C LYS A 131 -6.80 9.80 -23.98
N GLU A 132 -7.01 8.85 -24.89
CA GLU A 132 -5.93 7.99 -25.42
C GLU A 132 -4.73 8.77 -25.99
N ASP A 133 -4.95 9.99 -26.49
CA ASP A 133 -3.95 10.86 -27.11
C ASP A 133 -3.56 12.08 -26.25
N LEU A 134 -4.16 12.25 -25.08
CA LEU A 134 -3.98 13.43 -24.23
C LEU A 134 -3.53 13.08 -22.82
N GLN A 135 -2.25 13.31 -22.54
CA GLN A 135 -1.66 13.19 -21.22
C GLN A 135 -1.28 14.57 -20.69
N ILE A 136 -1.57 14.80 -19.41
CA ILE A 136 -1.21 16.01 -18.67
C ILE A 136 -0.25 15.61 -17.56
N ASN A 137 0.90 16.28 -17.51
CA ASN A 137 1.86 16.15 -16.43
C ASN A 137 1.89 17.47 -15.67
N VAL A 138 1.84 17.40 -14.35
CA VAL A 138 1.88 18.56 -13.45
C VAL A 138 3.02 18.36 -12.47
N THR A 139 3.87 19.35 -12.33
CA THR A 139 4.96 19.38 -11.34
C THR A 139 4.78 20.60 -10.44
N ALA A 140 5.12 20.44 -9.17
CA ALA A 140 5.16 21.54 -8.22
C ALA A 140 6.27 21.30 -7.20
N LYS A 141 6.94 22.37 -6.78
CA LYS A 141 8.03 22.28 -5.81
C LYS A 141 7.56 21.84 -4.43
N ALA A 142 6.45 22.40 -3.98
CA ALA A 142 5.84 22.06 -2.70
C ALA A 142 4.33 22.19 -2.77
N GLY A 143 3.65 21.49 -1.87
CA GLY A 143 2.21 21.65 -1.69
C GLY A 143 1.75 21.12 -0.34
N GLN A 144 0.55 21.51 0.05
CA GLN A 144 -0.12 21.04 1.25
C GLN A 144 -1.43 20.38 0.85
N TYR A 145 -1.56 19.11 1.16
CA TYR A 145 -2.77 18.35 0.93
C TYR A 145 -3.58 18.26 2.22
N ASP A 146 -4.80 18.78 2.18
CA ASP A 146 -5.79 18.60 3.23
C ASP A 146 -6.68 17.40 2.87
N ALA A 147 -6.47 16.26 3.54
CA ALA A 147 -7.25 15.06 3.26
C ALA A 147 -8.70 15.14 3.79
N GLY A 148 -8.99 16.05 4.72
CA GLY A 148 -10.35 16.28 5.22
C GLY A 148 -11.20 17.04 4.22
N ALA A 149 -10.60 18.03 3.53
CA ALA A 149 -11.27 18.84 2.50
C ALA A 149 -11.05 18.33 1.07
N SER A 150 -10.12 17.37 0.85
CA SER A 150 -9.69 16.94 -0.49
C SER A 150 -9.14 18.10 -1.34
N LEU A 151 -8.50 19.07 -0.67
CA LEU A 151 -7.91 20.26 -1.29
C LEU A 151 -6.39 20.15 -1.28
N LEU A 152 -5.78 20.43 -2.42
CA LEU A 152 -4.34 20.50 -2.58
C LEU A 152 -3.93 21.94 -2.88
N TYR A 153 -3.27 22.56 -1.91
CA TYR A 153 -2.66 23.87 -2.04
C TYR A 153 -1.27 23.69 -2.65
N LEU A 154 -1.02 24.32 -3.78
CA LEU A 154 0.27 24.31 -4.46
C LEU A 154 0.90 25.68 -4.32
N ASP A 155 2.12 25.72 -3.78
CA ASP A 155 2.85 26.94 -3.51
C ASP A 155 4.07 27.04 -4.43
N ASP A 156 4.05 28.06 -5.29
CA ASP A 156 5.11 28.41 -6.22
C ASP A 156 5.52 27.32 -7.23
N GLU A 157 6.04 27.76 -8.37
CA GLU A 157 6.72 26.88 -9.34
C GLU A 157 5.84 25.71 -9.80
N ILE A 158 4.56 25.99 -10.10
CA ILE A 158 3.66 25.01 -10.71
C ILE A 158 3.93 25.03 -12.21
N GLU A 159 4.23 23.86 -12.77
CA GLU A 159 4.37 23.66 -14.20
C GLU A 159 3.43 22.54 -14.66
N LEU A 160 2.75 22.78 -15.77
CA LEU A 160 1.86 21.84 -16.43
C LEU A 160 2.29 21.70 -17.87
N ILE A 161 2.45 20.47 -18.32
CA ILE A 161 2.83 20.12 -19.70
C ILE A 161 1.86 19.09 -20.22
N SER A 162 1.31 19.34 -21.39
CA SER A 162 0.42 18.40 -22.08
C SER A 162 1.04 17.86 -23.36
N SER A 163 0.72 16.60 -23.69
CA SER A 163 1.23 15.90 -24.89
C SER A 163 0.86 16.58 -26.22
N ASN A 164 -0.16 17.44 -26.23
CA ASN A 164 -0.60 18.21 -27.40
C ASN A 164 0.10 19.58 -27.56
N GLY A 165 1.16 19.85 -26.79
CA GLY A 165 2.00 21.05 -26.94
C GLY A 165 1.55 22.27 -26.14
N TYR A 166 0.73 22.08 -25.10
CA TYR A 166 0.36 23.13 -24.17
C TYR A 166 1.27 23.09 -22.93
N GLU A 167 1.78 24.26 -22.54
CA GLU A 167 2.60 24.47 -21.35
C GLU A 167 1.98 25.60 -20.52
N LEU A 168 1.89 25.42 -19.20
CA LEU A 168 1.38 26.42 -18.27
C LEU A 168 2.28 26.49 -17.05
N GLN A 169 2.57 27.71 -16.61
CA GLN A 169 3.34 28.01 -15.41
C GLN A 169 2.55 28.98 -14.53
N ALA A 170 2.44 28.65 -13.24
CA ALA A 170 1.72 29.47 -12.26
C ALA A 170 2.50 29.59 -10.95
N GLY A 171 2.35 30.74 -10.26
CA GLY A 171 2.97 31.00 -8.96
C GLY A 171 2.27 30.34 -7.77
N GLY A 172 1.17 29.64 -8.01
CA GLY A 172 0.42 28.96 -6.96
C GLY A 172 -1.02 28.71 -7.40
N GLY A 173 -1.67 27.79 -6.70
CA GLY A 173 -3.04 27.43 -7.01
C GLY A 173 -3.64 26.50 -5.98
N LEU A 174 -4.96 26.42 -6.02
CA LEU A 174 -5.77 25.49 -5.27
C LEU A 174 -6.30 24.44 -6.24
N VAL A 175 -6.10 23.17 -5.93
CA VAL A 175 -6.66 22.05 -6.68
C VAL A 175 -7.67 21.33 -5.80
N ASP A 176 -8.92 21.27 -6.27
CA ASP A 176 -9.95 20.45 -5.67
C ASP A 176 -9.92 19.07 -6.34
N LEU A 177 -9.44 18.06 -5.60
CA LEU A 177 -9.34 16.69 -6.10
C LEU A 177 -10.72 16.01 -6.19
N SER A 178 -11.72 16.49 -5.46
CA SER A 178 -13.07 15.93 -5.46
C SER A 178 -13.88 16.38 -6.68
N GLN A 179 -13.66 17.61 -7.14
CA GLN A 179 -14.31 18.18 -8.33
C GLN A 179 -13.42 18.12 -9.58
N ALA A 180 -12.16 17.71 -9.43
CA ALA A 180 -11.13 17.78 -10.48
C ALA A 180 -11.01 19.20 -11.09
N THR A 181 -11.08 20.22 -10.23
CA THR A 181 -10.92 21.63 -10.62
C THR A 181 -9.63 22.20 -10.06
N ALA A 182 -9.08 23.19 -10.75
CA ALA A 182 -7.89 23.91 -10.30
C ALA A 182 -8.07 25.40 -10.55
N GLU A 183 -7.68 26.23 -9.59
CA GLU A 183 -7.72 27.67 -9.71
C GLU A 183 -6.45 28.30 -9.16
N GLY A 184 -6.11 29.49 -9.64
CA GLY A 184 -4.98 30.24 -9.12
C GLY A 184 -5.10 31.72 -9.39
N ASP A 185 -4.53 32.52 -8.49
CA ASP A 185 -4.61 33.98 -8.50
C ASP A 185 -3.24 34.68 -8.45
N LYS A 186 -2.14 33.91 -8.38
CA LYS A 186 -0.76 34.40 -8.34
C LYS A 186 -0.15 34.63 -9.73
N GLY A 187 -0.99 34.85 -10.76
CA GLY A 187 -0.56 35.00 -12.14
C GLY A 187 -0.28 33.65 -12.82
N VAL A 188 -0.51 33.63 -14.12
CA VAL A 188 -0.31 32.47 -14.97
C VAL A 188 0.27 32.89 -16.31
N THR A 189 1.22 32.12 -16.81
CA THR A 189 1.80 32.27 -18.14
C THR A 189 1.84 30.92 -18.82
N GLY A 190 1.78 30.88 -20.14
CA GLY A 190 1.89 29.60 -20.84
C GLY A 190 2.17 29.74 -22.31
N LYS A 191 2.44 28.58 -22.91
CA LYS A 191 2.61 28.40 -24.34
C LYS A 191 1.53 27.46 -24.83
N ALA A 192 1.02 27.77 -26.00
CA ALA A 192 0.10 26.93 -26.74
C ALA A 192 0.63 26.81 -28.18
N PRO A 193 0.17 25.81 -28.96
CA PRO A 193 0.58 25.67 -30.35
C PRO A 193 0.35 26.93 -31.21
N PHE A 194 -0.60 27.79 -30.81
CA PHE A 194 -0.90 29.05 -31.49
C PHE A 194 -0.07 30.25 -31.01
N GLY A 195 0.74 30.13 -29.95
CA GLY A 195 1.52 31.23 -29.40
C GLY A 195 1.69 31.21 -27.88
N VAL A 196 1.82 32.37 -27.25
CA VAL A 196 2.00 32.50 -25.79
C VAL A 196 0.87 33.30 -25.16
N PHE A 197 0.53 33.00 -23.91
CA PHE A 197 -0.51 33.69 -23.17
C PHE A 197 -0.06 34.03 -21.74
N ALA A 198 -0.67 35.06 -21.17
CA ALA A 198 -0.48 35.48 -19.79
C ALA A 198 -1.79 36.03 -19.22
N ALA A 199 -2.09 35.72 -17.96
CA ALA A 199 -3.26 36.23 -17.23
C ALA A 199 -2.95 36.36 -15.73
N GLN A 200 -3.83 37.02 -14.98
CA GLN A 200 -3.70 37.12 -13.53
C GLN A 200 -4.25 35.92 -12.80
N ARG A 201 -5.37 35.38 -13.30
CA ARG A 201 -6.08 34.27 -12.71
C ARG A 201 -6.35 33.20 -13.75
N PHE A 202 -6.39 31.96 -13.31
CA PHE A 202 -6.91 30.86 -14.10
C PHE A 202 -7.92 30.04 -13.31
N TRP A 203 -8.82 29.39 -14.03
CA TRP A 203 -9.71 28.35 -13.53
C TRP A 203 -9.75 27.24 -14.56
N ALA A 204 -9.56 26.01 -14.12
CA ALA A 204 -9.50 24.83 -14.95
C ALA A 204 -10.47 23.79 -14.41
N ASP A 205 -11.20 23.16 -15.32
CA ASP A 205 -12.04 22.01 -15.04
C ASP A 205 -11.60 20.87 -15.95
N VAL A 206 -10.96 19.87 -15.34
CA VAL A 206 -10.37 18.73 -16.05
C VAL A 206 -11.46 17.74 -16.51
N THR A 207 -12.63 17.78 -15.87
CA THR A 207 -13.79 16.97 -16.25
C THR A 207 -14.52 17.61 -17.43
N ALA A 208 -14.70 18.92 -17.43
CA ALA A 208 -15.31 19.65 -18.55
C ALA A 208 -14.34 19.94 -19.71
N GLU A 209 -13.04 19.69 -19.51
CA GLU A 209 -11.97 20.06 -20.45
C GLU A 209 -11.96 21.57 -20.75
N GLU A 210 -12.26 22.37 -19.72
CA GLU A 210 -12.41 23.82 -19.83
C GLU A 210 -11.27 24.53 -19.09
N LEU A 211 -10.71 25.57 -19.72
CA LEU A 211 -9.70 26.44 -19.13
C LEU A 211 -10.11 27.91 -19.34
N LYS A 212 -10.28 28.62 -18.24
CA LYS A 212 -10.66 30.03 -18.20
C LYS A 212 -9.49 30.85 -17.68
N PHE A 213 -9.27 31.99 -18.30
CA PHE A 213 -8.27 32.96 -17.90
C PHE A 213 -8.94 34.29 -17.61
N GLU A 214 -8.59 34.90 -16.48
CA GLU A 214 -9.20 36.15 -16.04
C GLU A 214 -8.14 37.17 -15.62
N GLY A 215 -8.50 38.45 -15.79
CA GLY A 215 -7.69 39.59 -15.37
C GLY A 215 -6.47 39.85 -16.25
N ARG A 216 -6.49 40.97 -16.99
CA ARG A 216 -5.38 41.42 -17.87
C ARG A 216 -4.83 40.29 -18.75
N VAL A 217 -5.72 39.55 -19.40
CA VAL A 217 -5.35 38.48 -20.32
C VAL A 217 -4.64 39.07 -21.53
N LYS A 218 -3.44 38.57 -21.83
CA LYS A 218 -2.64 38.92 -23.00
C LYS A 218 -2.34 37.65 -23.77
N VAL A 219 -2.56 37.68 -25.08
CA VAL A 219 -2.23 36.58 -25.99
C VAL A 219 -1.37 37.13 -27.12
N ARG A 220 -0.26 36.47 -27.41
CA ARG A 220 0.58 36.76 -28.57
C ARG A 220 0.59 35.54 -29.46
N LEU A 221 -0.03 35.67 -30.62
CA LEU A 221 -0.14 34.60 -31.62
C LEU A 221 1.17 34.48 -32.40
N ASP A 222 1.59 33.26 -32.68
CA ASP A 222 2.69 32.95 -33.59
C ASP A 222 2.13 32.29 -34.87
N PRO A 223 2.07 33.02 -35.99
CA PRO A 223 1.45 32.53 -37.22
C PRO A 223 2.23 31.39 -37.91
N GLY A 224 3.42 31.00 -37.41
CA GLY A 224 4.25 29.95 -38.02
C GLY A 224 3.78 28.51 -37.84
N HIS A 225 2.76 28.24 -37.01
CA HIS A 225 2.35 26.87 -36.62
C HIS A 225 0.90 26.50 -37.01
N VAL A 226 0.23 27.32 -37.82
CA VAL A 226 -1.09 26.95 -38.37
C VAL A 226 -0.87 26.03 -39.57
N THR A 227 -0.79 24.73 -39.33
CA THR A 227 -0.95 23.74 -40.42
C THR A 227 -2.41 23.77 -40.85
N ILE A 228 -2.73 24.62 -41.83
CA ILE A 228 -3.96 24.43 -42.60
C ILE A 228 -3.82 23.05 -43.24
N ARG A 229 -4.62 22.07 -42.81
CA ARG A 229 -4.71 20.81 -43.54
C ARG A 229 -5.22 21.18 -44.92
N GLU A 230 -4.32 21.21 -45.90
CA GLU A 230 -4.70 21.36 -47.30
C GLU A 230 -5.74 20.29 -47.59
N THR A 231 -6.95 20.74 -47.91
CA THR A 231 -8.03 19.84 -48.33
C THR A 231 -7.53 19.16 -49.61
N PRO A 232 -7.52 17.82 -49.69
CA PRO A 232 -7.06 17.12 -50.88
C PRO A 232 -7.77 17.68 -52.11
N PRO A 233 -7.06 17.87 -53.24
CA PRO A 233 -7.70 18.31 -54.47
C PRO A 233 -8.84 17.34 -54.79
N ILE A 234 -10.03 17.92 -54.98
CA ILE A 234 -11.24 17.19 -55.32
C ILE A 234 -10.98 16.54 -56.69
N ALA A 235 -10.63 15.24 -56.69
CA ALA A 235 -10.50 14.46 -57.91
C ALA A 235 -11.90 14.21 -58.47
N GLY A 236 -12.40 15.11 -59.31
CA GLY A 236 -13.74 14.97 -59.87
C GLY A 236 -14.25 16.21 -60.59
N GLY A 237 -13.56 16.64 -61.64
CA GLY A 237 -14.02 17.66 -62.57
C GLY A 237 -13.81 17.22 -64.01
N THR A 238 -14.78 16.48 -64.53
CA THR A 238 -14.89 15.97 -65.91
C THR A 238 -14.55 17.06 -66.94
N GLY A 239 -13.75 16.68 -67.93
CA GLY A 239 -13.26 17.56 -68.98
C GLY A 239 -14.36 18.30 -69.75
N VAL A 240 -14.12 19.58 -70.00
CA VAL A 240 -14.75 20.31 -71.10
C VAL A 240 -13.64 20.59 -72.11
N LYS A 241 -13.74 19.95 -73.27
CA LYS A 241 -12.91 20.26 -74.45
C LYS A 241 -13.14 21.73 -74.79
N SER A 242 -12.09 22.54 -74.69
CA SER A 242 -12.05 23.86 -75.31
C SER A 242 -11.84 23.64 -76.81
N THR A 243 -12.90 23.76 -77.59
CA THR A 243 -12.83 23.74 -79.04
C THR A 243 -12.26 25.08 -79.52
N GLU A 244 -11.15 24.96 -80.22
CA GLU A 244 -10.51 25.92 -81.11
C GLU A 244 -11.51 26.82 -81.87
N GLN A 245 -11.33 28.15 -81.82
CA GLN A 245 -11.68 29.00 -82.96
C GLN A 245 -10.71 30.17 -83.09
N THR A 246 -9.76 29.94 -83.99
CA THR A 246 -8.82 30.87 -84.59
C THR A 246 -9.56 31.91 -85.44
N GLY A 247 -9.24 33.18 -85.29
CA GLY A 247 -9.65 34.25 -86.18
C GLY A 247 -8.70 35.45 -86.04
N PRO A 248 -8.05 35.93 -87.13
CA PRO A 248 -7.04 36.96 -87.03
C PRO A 248 -7.67 38.37 -87.03
N VAL A 249 -7.14 39.26 -86.19
CA VAL A 249 -7.31 40.71 -86.31
C VAL A 249 -5.91 41.28 -86.09
N GLY A 250 -5.20 41.79 -87.08
CA GLY A 250 -5.65 42.81 -88.03
C GLY A 250 -5.09 44.14 -87.53
N VAL A 251 -3.89 44.47 -87.99
CA VAL A 251 -3.18 45.74 -87.81
C VAL A 251 -4.01 46.92 -88.29
N GLU A 252 -4.03 48.00 -87.51
CA GLU A 252 -3.73 49.38 -87.94
C GLU A 252 -3.37 50.25 -86.72
#